data_AF-M8C8M8-F1
#
_entry.id   AF-M8C8M8-F1
#
_cell.length_a   1.000
_cell.length_b   1.000
_cell.length_c   1.000
_cell.angle_alpha   90.00
_cell.angle_beta   90.00
_cell.angle_gamma   90.00
#
_symmetry.space_group_name_H-M   'P 1'
#
loop_
_entity.id
_entity.type
_entity.pdbx_description
1 polymer ?
#
loop_
_entity_poly.entity_id
_entity_poly.type
_entity_poly.pdbx_seq_one_letter_code
_entity_poly.pdbx_strand_id
1 'polypeptide(L)'
;MAPTSWVLLKRMIDIEHEPSETGGDASIRGTKSLVSSQQDRRDAVLAYPRTLKPDARFADPPELSSLRILRPGICDRDVTSAYIASGDKNLVALFADPYRPGTNSEGGYLIYDAGNNSLSATPPPPFDYDRADVGMGAGVLCLEEGGYVLVELTTAMDSDPTEAALYTWQSSTAQWILKVSSFPHELSYPGHFFRADTCFAHRGSSLCWVDLFKGMAVCDLRAVLRHGADPGFRFVPLPGECPTYDRGQMDKRECPLEAEEFRCMACVGGSIKFVAMDGYGERPGNEVTVNIWTLSPDLCGWKKGAVYHVRDIWASESHLSLGLPQNLPSFPVLSADEDDVVYLFFVDLEVTEDGDAEFKNHHVLRVDMQNKKVSHHPKSADEMPVQLFSSEILATECSAYLQGWGANYGSEAKKERTRLVEAITALDELADSRPMVESEWALRYSLENQVLATLRAEEEYWRRRGGAGV
;
A
#
# COMPACT_ATOMS: atom_id res chain seq x y z
N MET A 1 -9.77 4.52 21.83
CA MET A 1 -8.50 4.98 21.21
C MET A 1 -8.81 6.17 20.32
N ALA A 2 -7.88 7.13 20.24
CA ALA A 2 -7.91 8.17 19.22
C ALA A 2 -7.56 7.54 17.87
N PRO A 3 -8.01 8.11 16.74
CA PRO A 3 -7.64 7.62 15.43
C PRO A 3 -6.13 7.66 15.26
N THR A 4 -5.59 6.62 14.67
CA THR A 4 -4.18 6.56 14.28
C THR A 4 -3.92 7.54 13.14
N SER A 5 -2.73 8.15 13.15
CA SER A 5 -2.31 9.08 12.10
C SER A 5 -1.76 8.36 10.85
N TRP A 6 -2.03 7.07 10.72
CA TRP A 6 -1.55 6.24 9.62
C TRP A 6 -2.48 5.04 9.38
N VAL A 7 -2.27 4.31 8.29
CA VAL A 7 -3.11 3.18 7.87
C VAL A 7 -2.31 2.04 7.23
N LEU A 8 -2.88 0.83 7.27
CA LEU A 8 -2.47 -0.30 6.44
C LEU A 8 -3.27 -0.27 5.13
N LEU A 9 -2.70 0.25 4.06
CA LEU A 9 -3.37 0.48 2.79
C LEU A 9 -3.10 -0.65 1.80
N LYS A 10 -4.15 -1.22 1.21
CA LYS A 10 -4.03 -2.18 0.09
C LYS A 10 -3.39 -1.51 -1.13
N ARG A 11 -2.39 -2.17 -1.72
CA ARG A 11 -1.63 -1.67 -2.88
C ARG A 11 -2.36 -1.86 -4.19
N MET A 12 -2.97 -3.03 -4.39
CA MET A 12 -3.85 -3.24 -5.54
C MET A 12 -5.15 -2.45 -5.36
N ILE A 13 -5.51 -1.70 -6.40
CA ILE A 13 -6.68 -0.84 -6.45
C ILE A 13 -7.56 -1.21 -7.62
N ASP A 14 -8.84 -1.43 -7.32
CA ASP A 14 -9.87 -1.65 -8.32
C ASP A 14 -10.37 -0.31 -8.89
N ILE A 15 -10.53 -0.28 -10.22
CA ILE A 15 -11.17 0.83 -10.93
C ILE A 15 -12.58 0.41 -11.32
N GLU A 16 -13.57 0.92 -10.57
CA GLU A 16 -14.97 0.51 -10.65
C GLU A 16 -15.85 1.58 -11.33
N HIS A 17 -17.03 1.19 -11.81
CA HIS A 17 -17.99 2.12 -12.38
C HIS A 17 -18.74 2.88 -11.29
N GLU A 18 -18.93 4.18 -11.47
CA GLU A 18 -19.75 4.98 -10.54
C GLU A 18 -21.25 4.57 -10.66
N PRO A 19 -21.90 4.09 -9.58
CA PRO A 19 -23.26 3.54 -9.66
C PRO A 19 -24.34 4.53 -10.11
N SER A 20 -24.11 5.83 -9.92
CA SER A 20 -25.09 6.89 -10.17
C SER A 20 -25.24 7.34 -11.63
N GLU A 21 -24.42 6.82 -12.56
CA GLU A 21 -24.44 7.24 -13.97
C GLU A 21 -24.96 6.15 -14.93
N THR A 22 -25.87 5.29 -14.49
CA THR A 22 -26.53 4.28 -15.36
C THR A 22 -27.59 4.87 -16.31
N GLY A 23 -27.64 6.19 -16.49
CA GLY A 23 -28.69 6.90 -17.25
C GLY A 23 -28.25 7.78 -18.42
N GLY A 24 -26.97 7.80 -18.80
CA GLY A 24 -26.48 8.68 -19.86
C GLY A 24 -25.46 7.99 -20.77
N ASP A 25 -25.92 7.57 -21.94
CA ASP A 25 -25.10 6.91 -22.97
C ASP A 25 -24.14 7.92 -23.64
N ALA A 26 -23.10 8.34 -22.89
CA ALA A 26 -22.05 9.23 -23.37
C ALA A 26 -20.77 8.43 -23.65
N SER A 27 -20.80 7.64 -24.72
CA SER A 27 -19.59 7.04 -25.29
C SER A 27 -18.60 8.14 -25.68
N ILE A 28 -17.50 8.28 -24.93
CA ILE A 28 -16.35 9.10 -25.34
C ILE A 28 -15.64 8.35 -26.47
N ARG A 29 -16.16 8.47 -27.70
CA ARG A 29 -15.46 7.96 -28.89
C ARG A 29 -14.15 8.70 -29.05
N GLY A 30 -13.05 7.97 -28.96
CA GLY A 30 -11.72 8.47 -29.33
C GLY A 30 -11.72 8.92 -30.79
N THR A 31 -11.72 10.22 -31.03
CA THR A 31 -11.48 10.78 -32.36
C THR A 31 -10.04 10.49 -32.76
N LYS A 32 -9.83 9.51 -33.65
CA LYS A 32 -8.59 9.38 -34.42
C LYS A 32 -8.46 10.58 -35.36
N SER A 33 -7.95 11.71 -34.84
CA SER A 33 -7.51 12.82 -35.67
C SER A 33 -6.03 12.62 -36.00
N LEU A 34 -5.77 12.36 -37.28
CA LEU A 34 -4.43 12.40 -37.85
C LEU A 34 -3.96 13.86 -37.84
N VAL A 35 -2.77 14.07 -37.27
CA VAL A 35 -2.08 15.35 -37.04
C VAL A 35 -2.56 16.09 -35.77
N SER A 36 -1.96 15.79 -34.63
CA SER A 36 -2.10 16.57 -33.40
C SER A 36 -0.72 16.82 -32.77
N SER A 37 -0.52 18.00 -32.19
CA SER A 37 0.76 18.38 -31.56
C SER A 37 1.05 17.49 -30.34
N GLN A 38 2.30 17.41 -29.88
CA GLN A 38 2.61 16.66 -28.64
C GLN A 38 1.77 17.13 -27.44
N GLN A 39 1.41 18.42 -27.41
CA GLN A 39 0.55 19.00 -26.40
C GLN A 39 -0.88 18.45 -26.49
N ASP A 40 -1.47 18.41 -27.70
CA ASP A 40 -2.81 17.87 -27.92
C ASP A 40 -2.90 16.37 -27.57
N ARG A 41 -1.83 15.60 -27.82
CA ARG A 41 -1.74 14.18 -27.41
C ARG A 41 -1.68 14.04 -25.89
N ARG A 42 -0.93 14.89 -25.20
CA ARG A 42 -0.86 14.92 -23.72
C ARG A 42 -2.22 15.27 -23.11
N ASP A 43 -2.86 16.32 -23.61
CA ASP A 43 -4.16 16.77 -23.10
C ASP A 43 -5.25 15.70 -23.33
N ALA A 44 -5.23 14.99 -24.46
CA ALA A 44 -6.14 13.87 -24.74
C ALA A 44 -5.87 12.63 -23.87
N VAL A 45 -4.63 12.37 -23.46
CA VAL A 45 -4.26 11.27 -22.54
C VAL A 45 -4.70 11.61 -21.11
N LEU A 46 -4.60 12.87 -20.69
CA LEU A 46 -4.97 13.31 -19.35
C LEU A 46 -6.47 13.62 -19.17
N ALA A 47 -7.22 13.80 -20.25
CA ALA A 47 -8.65 14.11 -20.20
C ALA A 47 -9.47 13.02 -19.47
N TYR A 48 -9.20 11.73 -19.73
CA TYR A 48 -9.92 10.63 -19.10
C TYR A 48 -9.58 10.47 -17.60
N PRO A 49 -8.30 10.43 -17.19
CA PRO A 49 -7.94 10.37 -15.78
C PRO A 49 -8.52 11.50 -14.91
N ARG A 50 -8.73 12.70 -15.47
CA ARG A 50 -9.39 13.83 -14.77
C ARG A 50 -10.85 13.58 -14.44
N THR A 51 -11.49 12.61 -15.08
CA THR A 51 -12.87 12.21 -14.80
C THR A 51 -12.96 11.20 -13.66
N LEU A 52 -11.84 10.61 -13.25
CA LEU A 52 -11.77 9.62 -12.19
C LEU A 52 -11.94 10.29 -10.82
N LYS A 53 -12.67 9.63 -9.92
CA LYS A 53 -12.90 10.07 -8.55
C LYS A 53 -12.31 9.06 -7.56
N PRO A 54 -11.57 9.49 -6.54
CA PRO A 54 -11.17 8.58 -5.46
C PRO A 54 -12.37 8.24 -4.56
N ASP A 55 -12.46 6.98 -4.14
CA ASP A 55 -13.27 6.51 -3.00
C ASP A 55 -12.32 5.86 -1.99
N ALA A 56 -11.84 6.67 -1.04
CA ALA A 56 -10.90 6.24 -0.01
C ALA A 56 -11.62 5.81 1.26
N ARG A 57 -11.37 4.57 1.71
CA ARG A 57 -11.91 3.98 2.94
C ARG A 57 -10.77 3.68 3.90
N PHE A 58 -10.52 4.64 4.78
CA PHE A 58 -9.47 4.53 5.80
C PHE A 58 -10.01 3.97 7.11
N ALA A 59 -9.28 3.01 7.66
CA ALA A 59 -9.55 2.33 8.92
C ALA A 59 -8.28 2.29 9.78
N ASP A 60 -8.45 2.34 11.10
CA ASP A 60 -7.34 2.27 12.05
C ASP A 60 -6.71 0.86 12.01
N PRO A 61 -5.37 0.75 11.88
CA PRO A 61 -4.67 -0.53 12.01
C PRO A 61 -5.07 -1.23 13.32
N PRO A 62 -5.29 -2.55 13.30
CA PRO A 62 -4.96 -3.53 12.25
C PRO A 62 -6.00 -3.69 11.14
N GLU A 63 -7.07 -2.88 11.12
CA GLU A 63 -8.03 -2.90 10.03
C GLU A 63 -7.38 -2.40 8.73
N LEU A 64 -7.70 -3.07 7.62
CA LEU A 64 -7.14 -2.75 6.33
C LEU A 64 -7.91 -1.60 5.70
N SER A 65 -7.17 -0.57 5.29
CA SER A 65 -7.69 0.52 4.48
C SER A 65 -7.68 0.15 3.00
N SER A 66 -8.61 0.72 2.25
CA SER A 66 -8.68 0.55 0.79
C SER A 66 -8.88 1.89 0.10
N LEU A 67 -8.30 2.03 -1.09
CA LEU A 67 -8.56 3.13 -2.00
C LEU A 67 -9.13 2.52 -3.27
N ARG A 68 -10.29 3.01 -3.71
CA ARG A 68 -10.91 2.66 -4.99
C ARG A 68 -10.90 3.86 -5.89
N ILE A 69 -10.96 3.63 -7.19
CA ILE A 69 -11.07 4.70 -8.17
C ILE A 69 -12.36 4.48 -8.96
N LEU A 70 -13.24 5.47 -8.95
CA LEU A 70 -14.52 5.45 -9.65
C LEU A 70 -14.37 6.14 -11.00
N ARG A 71 -14.83 5.49 -12.07
CA ARG A 71 -14.88 6.07 -13.42
C ARG A 71 -16.32 6.40 -13.86
N PRO A 72 -16.53 7.49 -14.61
CA PRO A 72 -17.84 7.82 -15.17
C PRO A 72 -18.10 7.02 -16.45
N GLY A 73 -19.24 6.33 -16.49
CA GLY A 73 -19.72 5.56 -17.64
C GLY A 73 -18.81 4.42 -18.12
N ILE A 74 -19.24 3.75 -19.20
CA ILE A 74 -18.45 2.72 -19.88
C ILE A 74 -17.44 3.43 -20.80
N CYS A 75 -16.17 3.43 -20.41
CA CYS A 75 -15.09 3.89 -21.26
C CYS A 75 -14.41 2.71 -21.96
N ASP A 76 -14.21 2.83 -23.27
CA ASP A 76 -13.57 1.83 -24.16
C ASP A 76 -12.05 1.67 -23.91
N ARG A 77 -11.54 2.16 -22.77
CA ARG A 77 -10.14 2.05 -22.35
C ARG A 77 -10.05 1.06 -21.20
N ASP A 78 -9.22 0.03 -21.41
CA ASP A 78 -9.03 -1.16 -20.58
C ASP A 78 -8.30 -0.93 -19.24
N VAL A 79 -8.38 0.27 -18.63
CA VAL A 79 -7.76 0.49 -17.31
C VAL A 79 -8.71 -0.07 -16.24
N THR A 80 -8.39 -1.26 -15.74
CA THR A 80 -9.20 -2.01 -14.76
C THR A 80 -8.69 -1.87 -13.33
N SER A 81 -7.42 -1.54 -13.18
CA SER A 81 -6.70 -1.61 -11.91
C SER A 81 -5.58 -0.59 -11.86
N ALA A 82 -5.15 -0.25 -10.65
CA ALA A 82 -3.94 0.51 -10.38
C ALA A 82 -3.18 -0.12 -9.23
N TYR A 83 -1.90 0.20 -9.11
CA TYR A 83 -1.06 -0.30 -8.04
C TYR A 83 -0.32 0.85 -7.34
N ILE A 84 -0.31 0.83 -6.01
CA ILE A 84 0.39 1.83 -5.21
C ILE A 84 1.89 1.60 -5.29
N ALA A 85 2.61 2.58 -5.82
CA ALA A 85 4.06 2.60 -5.86
C ALA A 85 4.66 2.96 -4.50
N SER A 86 4.26 4.12 -3.96
CA SER A 86 4.82 4.72 -2.74
C SER A 86 3.86 5.77 -2.18
N GLY A 87 4.15 6.26 -0.97
CA GLY A 87 3.46 7.40 -0.37
C GLY A 87 4.42 8.30 0.40
N ASP A 88 4.04 9.56 0.52
CA ASP A 88 4.69 10.55 1.38
C ASP A 88 3.67 11.57 1.88
N LYS A 89 3.55 11.69 3.21
CA LYS A 89 2.57 12.54 3.88
C LYS A 89 1.15 12.28 3.35
N ASN A 90 0.48 13.31 2.80
CA ASN A 90 -0.86 13.26 2.23
C ASN A 90 -0.94 12.58 0.86
N LEU A 91 0.20 12.27 0.23
CA LEU A 91 0.24 11.82 -1.16
C LEU A 91 0.48 10.32 -1.26
N VAL A 92 -0.25 9.69 -2.17
CA VAL A 92 -0.05 8.30 -2.58
C VAL A 92 0.13 8.29 -4.09
N ALA A 93 1.24 7.74 -4.57
CA ALA A 93 1.51 7.59 -5.99
C ALA A 93 1.15 6.19 -6.48
N LEU A 94 0.49 6.15 -7.63
CA LEU A 94 -0.02 4.94 -8.24
C LEU A 94 0.36 4.90 -9.71
N PHE A 95 0.63 3.72 -10.24
CA PHE A 95 0.64 3.49 -11.69
C PHE A 95 -0.61 2.71 -12.08
N ALA A 96 -1.26 3.13 -13.17
CA ALA A 96 -2.51 2.53 -13.63
C ALA A 96 -2.24 1.47 -14.71
N ASP A 97 -2.83 0.28 -14.56
CA ASP A 97 -2.62 -0.83 -15.50
C ASP A 97 -3.04 -0.45 -16.93
N PRO A 98 -2.29 -0.88 -17.97
CA PRO A 98 -1.17 -1.84 -17.95
C PRO A 98 0.21 -1.21 -17.70
N TYR A 99 0.27 0.08 -17.35
CA TYR A 99 1.55 0.78 -17.20
C TYR A 99 2.38 0.24 -16.03
N ARG A 100 3.68 0.09 -16.24
CA ARG A 100 4.66 -0.26 -15.21
C ARG A 100 5.82 0.73 -15.31
N PRO A 101 6.41 1.19 -14.18
CA PRO A 101 7.59 2.03 -14.21
C PRO A 101 8.70 1.39 -15.07
N GLY A 102 9.34 2.16 -15.94
CA GLY A 102 10.42 1.69 -16.81
C GLY A 102 9.98 0.86 -18.03
N THR A 103 8.68 0.65 -18.27
CA THR A 103 8.20 -0.12 -19.44
C THR A 103 7.57 0.75 -20.53
N ASN A 104 7.38 0.18 -21.72
CA ASN A 104 6.73 0.84 -22.86
C ASN A 104 5.20 0.70 -22.87
N SER A 105 4.61 0.18 -21.80
CA SER A 105 3.16 0.00 -21.69
C SER A 105 2.44 1.35 -21.75
N GLU A 106 1.24 1.37 -22.35
CA GLU A 106 0.39 2.56 -22.30
C GLU A 106 -0.16 2.80 -20.88
N GLY A 107 -0.38 4.06 -20.51
CA GLY A 107 -0.97 4.44 -19.24
C GLY A 107 -0.26 5.65 -18.63
N GLY A 108 0.02 5.60 -17.34
CA GLY A 108 0.72 6.65 -16.61
C GLY A 108 0.51 6.56 -15.10
N TYR A 109 0.75 7.66 -14.42
CA TYR A 109 0.63 7.77 -12.98
C TYR A 109 -0.63 8.50 -12.54
N LEU A 110 -1.18 8.08 -11.40
CA LEU A 110 -2.20 8.80 -10.65
C LEU A 110 -1.59 9.17 -9.29
N ILE A 111 -1.84 10.38 -8.84
CA ILE A 111 -1.44 10.88 -7.53
C ILE A 111 -2.71 11.16 -6.75
N TYR A 112 -2.95 10.36 -5.72
CA TYR A 112 -4.03 10.61 -4.77
C TYR A 112 -3.53 11.55 -3.68
N ASP A 113 -4.25 12.64 -3.46
CA ASP A 113 -4.04 13.58 -2.37
C ASP A 113 -5.15 13.40 -1.33
N ALA A 114 -4.79 12.80 -0.19
CA ALA A 114 -5.69 12.57 0.93
C ALA A 114 -6.20 13.87 1.55
N GLY A 115 -5.39 14.94 1.55
CA GLY A 115 -5.78 16.21 2.14
C GLY A 115 -6.93 16.89 1.40
N ASN A 116 -6.94 16.75 0.08
CA ASN A 116 -7.97 17.32 -0.78
C ASN A 116 -9.00 16.28 -1.27
N ASN A 117 -8.82 15.01 -0.91
CA ASN A 117 -9.54 13.86 -1.47
C ASN A 117 -9.65 13.95 -3.00
N SER A 118 -8.51 14.12 -3.66
CA SER A 118 -8.45 14.40 -5.10
C SER A 118 -7.46 13.50 -5.83
N LEU A 119 -7.68 13.32 -7.13
CA LEU A 119 -6.78 12.58 -8.01
C LEU A 119 -6.16 13.52 -9.04
N SER A 120 -4.84 13.43 -9.21
CA SER A 120 -4.11 14.12 -10.27
C SER A 120 -3.44 13.11 -11.18
N ALA A 121 -3.56 13.29 -12.49
CA ALA A 121 -2.97 12.40 -13.47
C ALA A 121 -1.67 12.96 -14.03
N THR A 122 -0.68 12.09 -14.19
CA THR A 122 0.65 12.41 -14.72
C THR A 122 0.96 11.44 -15.85
N PRO A 123 1.34 11.91 -17.06
CA PRO A 123 1.70 11.02 -18.15
C PRO A 123 2.98 10.24 -17.79
N PRO A 124 3.28 9.11 -18.43
CA PRO A 124 4.52 8.38 -18.22
C PRO A 124 5.71 9.20 -18.76
N PRO A 125 6.94 8.99 -18.25
CA PRO A 125 8.13 9.57 -18.84
C PRO A 125 8.31 9.12 -20.29
N PRO A 126 9.08 9.87 -21.10
CA PRO A 126 9.46 9.41 -22.43
C PRO A 126 10.15 8.04 -22.34
N PHE A 127 9.57 7.03 -22.99
CA PHE A 127 10.14 5.70 -23.01
C PHE A 127 11.50 5.70 -23.70
N ASP A 128 12.46 5.00 -23.10
CA ASP A 128 13.83 4.87 -23.59
C ASP A 128 14.14 3.38 -23.76
N TYR A 129 14.40 2.97 -25.00
CA TYR A 129 14.68 1.57 -25.35
C TYR A 129 16.01 1.07 -24.79
N ASP A 130 16.91 1.96 -24.36
CA ASP A 130 18.20 1.61 -23.80
C ASP A 130 18.13 1.43 -22.27
N ARG A 131 16.93 1.50 -21.68
CA ARG A 131 16.71 1.42 -20.23
C ARG A 131 15.82 0.25 -19.84
N ALA A 132 16.07 -0.25 -18.64
CA ALA A 132 15.31 -1.30 -17.98
C ALA A 132 14.66 -0.79 -16.69
N ASP A 133 13.52 -1.39 -16.34
CA ASP A 133 12.87 -1.15 -15.06
C ASP A 133 13.70 -1.71 -13.89
N VAL A 134 13.50 -1.13 -12.72
CA VAL A 134 14.10 -1.62 -11.47
C VAL A 134 13.03 -2.16 -10.51
N GLY A 135 11.91 -2.68 -11.01
CA GLY A 135 10.76 -3.06 -10.18
C GLY A 135 9.97 -1.86 -9.66
N MET A 136 9.81 -1.73 -8.34
CA MET A 136 9.11 -0.63 -7.66
C MET A 136 9.93 0.67 -7.66
N GLY A 137 10.35 1.12 -8.85
CA GLY A 137 11.22 2.27 -9.07
C GLY A 137 10.55 3.62 -8.90
N ALA A 138 9.23 3.68 -8.72
CA ALA A 138 8.49 4.93 -8.64
C ALA A 138 8.27 5.44 -7.21
N GLY A 139 8.60 6.72 -6.98
CA GLY A 139 8.59 7.39 -5.69
C GLY A 139 7.85 8.73 -5.74
N VAL A 140 7.06 9.08 -4.72
CA VAL A 140 6.54 10.45 -4.54
C VAL A 140 7.15 11.12 -3.32
N LEU A 141 7.44 12.41 -3.44
CA LEU A 141 7.93 13.25 -2.35
C LEU A 141 7.14 14.56 -2.32
N CYS A 142 6.56 14.87 -1.16
CA CYS A 142 5.83 16.08 -0.86
C CYS A 142 6.79 17.21 -0.49
N LEU A 143 6.74 18.30 -1.27
CA LEU A 143 7.61 19.47 -1.15
C LEU A 143 7.04 20.46 -0.12
N GLU A 144 7.93 21.14 0.61
CA GLU A 144 7.53 22.13 1.64
C GLU A 144 6.67 23.28 1.10
N GLU A 145 6.81 23.60 -0.20
CA GLU A 145 6.13 24.71 -0.88
C GLU A 145 4.69 24.37 -1.33
N GLY A 146 4.14 23.21 -0.93
CA GLY A 146 2.76 22.82 -1.26
C GLY A 146 2.61 22.14 -2.62
N GLY A 147 3.67 21.49 -3.12
CA GLY A 147 3.66 20.69 -4.33
C GLY A 147 4.28 19.32 -4.11
N TYR A 148 4.45 18.57 -5.19
CA TYR A 148 5.12 17.27 -5.15
C TYR A 148 6.10 17.09 -6.30
N VAL A 149 7.03 16.17 -6.10
CA VAL A 149 7.82 15.54 -7.15
C VAL A 149 7.46 14.05 -7.22
N LEU A 150 7.13 13.60 -8.42
CA LEU A 150 7.05 12.19 -8.76
C LEU A 150 8.37 11.80 -9.43
N VAL A 151 8.90 10.65 -9.07
CA VAL A 151 10.19 10.16 -9.52
C VAL A 151 10.04 8.76 -10.05
N GLU A 152 10.74 8.46 -11.14
CA GLU A 152 10.88 7.11 -11.67
C GLU A 152 12.37 6.80 -11.88
N LEU A 153 12.83 5.75 -11.21
CA LEU A 153 14.19 5.23 -11.32
C LEU A 153 14.22 4.09 -12.35
N THR A 154 15.20 4.14 -13.23
CA THR A 154 15.50 3.11 -14.24
C THR A 154 17.02 2.94 -14.34
N THR A 155 17.47 1.87 -15.01
CA THR A 155 18.90 1.64 -15.28
C THR A 155 19.16 1.49 -16.76
N ALA A 156 20.29 1.97 -17.25
CA ALA A 156 20.72 1.70 -18.62
C ALA A 156 21.12 0.23 -18.79
N MET A 157 20.63 -0.41 -19.85
CA MET A 157 21.01 -1.77 -20.22
C MET A 157 22.49 -1.80 -20.64
N ASP A 158 23.18 -2.90 -20.31
CA ASP A 158 24.55 -3.18 -20.72
C ASP A 158 25.57 -2.05 -20.40
N SER A 159 25.34 -1.30 -19.31
CA SER A 159 26.23 -0.24 -18.84
C SER A 159 27.19 -0.73 -17.75
N ASP A 160 28.46 -0.32 -17.86
CA ASP A 160 29.51 -0.58 -16.86
C ASP A 160 30.35 0.70 -16.63
N PRO A 161 30.28 1.34 -15.45
CA PRO A 161 29.41 1.00 -14.32
C PRO A 161 27.93 1.16 -14.67
N THR A 162 27.03 0.50 -13.93
CA THR A 162 25.59 0.60 -14.17
C THR A 162 25.14 2.05 -14.03
N GLU A 163 24.57 2.58 -15.11
CA GLU A 163 24.07 3.95 -15.15
C GLU A 163 22.63 3.99 -14.65
N ALA A 164 22.36 4.86 -13.68
CA ALA A 164 21.05 5.13 -13.13
C ALA A 164 20.43 6.37 -13.77
N ALA A 165 19.19 6.23 -14.20
CA ALA A 165 18.40 7.29 -14.81
C ALA A 165 17.20 7.63 -13.93
N LEU A 166 17.16 8.89 -13.52
CA LEU A 166 16.17 9.46 -12.64
C LEU A 166 15.28 10.42 -13.44
N TYR A 167 14.05 9.99 -13.73
CA TYR A 167 13.02 10.85 -14.29
C TYR A 167 12.30 11.56 -13.15
N THR A 168 12.22 12.88 -13.22
CA THR A 168 11.56 13.70 -12.20
C THR A 168 10.44 14.51 -12.84
N TRP A 169 9.26 14.48 -12.25
CA TRP A 169 8.09 15.28 -12.62
C TRP A 169 7.71 16.17 -11.43
N GLN A 170 7.85 17.48 -11.59
CA GLN A 170 7.35 18.41 -10.59
C GLN A 170 5.93 18.86 -10.95
N SER A 171 5.05 18.84 -9.96
CA SER A 171 3.66 19.33 -10.08
C SER A 171 3.56 20.76 -10.63
N SER A 172 4.55 21.62 -10.37
CA SER A 172 4.58 23.02 -10.82
C SER A 172 4.98 23.19 -12.29
N THR A 173 5.82 22.32 -12.84
CA THR A 173 6.35 22.43 -14.21
C THR A 173 5.63 21.51 -15.19
N ALA A 174 5.00 20.44 -14.70
CA ALA A 174 4.28 19.45 -15.50
C ALA A 174 5.11 18.90 -16.69
N GLN A 175 6.41 18.66 -16.45
CA GLN A 175 7.34 18.11 -17.43
C GLN A 175 8.29 17.10 -16.76
N TRP A 176 8.57 16.01 -17.48
CA TRP A 176 9.59 15.05 -17.10
C TRP A 176 10.99 15.59 -17.41
N ILE A 177 11.84 15.59 -16.40
CA ILE A 177 13.26 15.93 -16.50
C ILE A 177 14.06 14.68 -16.19
N LEU A 178 14.87 14.25 -17.15
CA LEU A 178 15.81 13.14 -16.99
C LEU A 178 17.13 13.65 -16.42
N LYS A 179 17.62 12.98 -15.39
CA LYS A 179 18.97 13.12 -14.86
C LYS A 179 19.62 11.76 -14.75
N VAL A 180 20.92 11.71 -14.99
CA VAL A 180 21.67 10.47 -15.12
C VAL A 180 22.90 10.53 -14.23
N SER A 181 23.23 9.41 -13.60
CA SER A 181 24.42 9.27 -12.75
C SER A 181 24.82 7.81 -12.65
N SER A 182 26.05 7.52 -12.25
CA SER A 182 26.47 6.14 -12.00
C SER A 182 25.85 5.62 -10.70
N PHE A 183 25.33 4.40 -10.72
CA PHE A 183 25.05 3.71 -9.47
C PHE A 183 26.34 3.41 -8.72
N PRO A 184 26.26 3.28 -7.38
CA PRO A 184 27.34 2.72 -6.59
C PRO A 184 27.76 1.36 -7.16
N HIS A 185 29.06 1.06 -7.11
CA HIS A 185 29.60 -0.22 -7.60
C HIS A 185 28.95 -1.41 -6.88
N GLU A 186 28.53 -1.24 -5.63
CA GLU A 186 27.82 -2.24 -4.83
C GLU A 186 26.43 -2.60 -5.40
N LEU A 187 25.86 -1.74 -6.26
CA LEU A 187 24.62 -1.98 -6.98
C LEU A 187 24.85 -2.43 -8.43
N SER A 188 26.10 -2.39 -8.88
CA SER A 188 26.52 -2.61 -10.27
C SER A 188 27.39 -3.87 -10.36
N TYR A 189 26.77 -5.06 -10.45
CA TYR A 189 27.50 -6.32 -10.55
C TYR A 189 27.12 -7.11 -11.82
N PRO A 190 28.10 -7.69 -12.55
CA PRO A 190 27.82 -8.55 -13.69
C PRO A 190 26.91 -9.71 -13.30
N GLY A 191 25.72 -9.80 -13.91
CA GLY A 191 24.74 -10.86 -13.66
C GLY A 191 23.80 -10.65 -12.47
N HIS A 192 23.90 -9.53 -11.73
CA HIS A 192 22.99 -9.22 -10.63
C HIS A 192 22.39 -7.82 -10.79
N PHE A 193 21.07 -7.76 -10.98
CA PHE A 193 20.34 -6.50 -11.13
C PHE A 193 19.81 -6.02 -9.79
N PHE A 194 19.93 -4.72 -9.51
CA PHE A 194 19.22 -4.08 -8.40
C PHE A 194 17.72 -4.08 -8.72
N ARG A 195 16.90 -4.65 -7.83
CA ARG A 195 15.44 -4.63 -7.95
C ARG A 195 14.87 -3.97 -6.71
N ALA A 196 14.24 -2.82 -6.89
CA ALA A 196 13.46 -2.20 -5.84
C ALA A 196 12.19 -3.03 -5.59
N ASP A 197 12.09 -3.63 -4.41
CA ASP A 197 10.87 -4.27 -3.90
C ASP A 197 9.95 -3.21 -3.25
N THR A 198 10.52 -2.10 -2.77
CA THR A 198 9.73 -0.97 -2.27
C THR A 198 10.45 0.38 -2.38
N CYS A 199 9.70 1.46 -2.28
CA CYS A 199 10.20 2.84 -2.28
C CYS A 199 9.47 3.69 -1.24
N PHE A 200 10.20 4.51 -0.49
CA PHE A 200 9.62 5.47 0.45
C PHE A 200 10.45 6.75 0.59
N ALA A 201 9.80 7.82 1.04
CA ALA A 201 10.44 9.08 1.35
C ALA A 201 11.13 9.05 2.73
N HIS A 202 12.23 9.77 2.85
CA HIS A 202 12.97 9.94 4.10
C HIS A 202 13.42 11.39 4.28
N ARG A 203 13.19 11.93 5.49
CA ARG A 203 13.60 13.28 5.91
C ARG A 203 13.11 14.42 5.01
N GLY A 204 12.01 14.22 4.29
CA GLY A 204 11.39 15.24 3.43
C GLY A 204 12.23 15.67 2.23
N SER A 205 13.34 15.00 1.94
CA SER A 205 14.25 15.37 0.85
C SER A 205 14.79 14.18 0.06
N SER A 206 14.77 12.99 0.65
CA SER A 206 15.41 11.82 0.08
C SER A 206 14.38 10.77 -0.28
N LEU A 207 14.66 10.05 -1.37
CA LEU A 207 13.97 8.81 -1.70
C LEU A 207 14.89 7.63 -1.44
N CYS A 208 14.29 6.56 -0.94
CA CYS A 208 14.92 5.31 -0.58
C CYS A 208 14.30 4.20 -1.44
N TRP A 209 15.08 3.60 -2.34
CA TRP A 209 14.69 2.40 -3.09
C TRP A 209 15.34 1.19 -2.44
N VAL A 210 14.54 0.18 -2.09
CA VAL A 210 15.00 -0.96 -1.29
C VAL A 210 14.92 -2.24 -2.10
N ASP A 211 16.06 -2.91 -2.22
CA ASP A 211 16.16 -4.32 -2.61
C ASP A 211 16.26 -5.12 -1.30
N LEU A 212 15.21 -5.84 -0.94
CA LEU A 212 15.10 -6.54 0.35
C LEU A 212 16.08 -7.72 0.48
N PHE A 213 16.82 -8.06 -0.57
CA PHE A 213 17.90 -9.04 -0.53
C PHE A 213 19.30 -8.43 -0.46
N LYS A 214 19.48 -7.17 -0.85
CA LYS A 214 20.81 -6.51 -0.92
C LYS A 214 20.97 -5.31 0.00
N GLY A 215 19.99 -4.42 0.03
CA GLY A 215 20.07 -3.15 0.74
C GLY A 215 19.28 -2.05 0.07
N MET A 216 19.68 -0.80 0.30
CA MET A 216 18.91 0.37 -0.10
C MET A 216 19.78 1.38 -0.83
N ALA A 217 19.27 1.89 -1.96
CA ALA A 217 19.81 3.05 -2.65
C ALA A 217 19.10 4.30 -2.13
N VAL A 218 19.85 5.28 -1.64
CA VAL A 218 19.34 6.55 -1.14
C VAL A 218 19.78 7.68 -2.06
N CYS A 219 18.84 8.52 -2.51
CA CYS A 219 19.15 9.73 -3.25
C CYS A 219 18.52 10.95 -2.57
N ASP A 220 19.32 11.99 -2.31
CA ASP A 220 18.83 13.28 -1.84
C ASP A 220 18.48 14.18 -3.04
N LEU A 221 17.19 14.51 -3.15
CA LEU A 221 16.66 15.27 -4.28
C LEU A 221 16.85 16.77 -4.12
N ARG A 222 17.31 17.30 -2.97
CA ARG A 222 17.44 18.77 -2.77
C ARG A 222 18.33 19.42 -3.81
N ALA A 223 19.52 18.88 -4.02
CA ALA A 223 20.47 19.43 -4.99
C ALA A 223 19.99 19.24 -6.43
N VAL A 224 19.36 18.09 -6.71
CA VAL A 224 18.79 17.76 -8.03
C VAL A 224 17.69 18.76 -8.40
N LEU A 225 16.75 19.03 -7.49
CA LEU A 225 15.59 19.88 -7.74
C LEU A 225 15.93 21.37 -7.69
N ARG A 226 16.78 21.83 -6.77
CA ARG A 226 17.10 23.26 -6.59
C ARG A 226 18.20 23.77 -7.53
N HIS A 227 19.18 22.92 -7.85
CA HIS A 227 20.37 23.32 -8.58
C HIS A 227 20.54 22.57 -9.90
N GLY A 228 19.66 21.63 -10.23
CA GLY A 228 19.80 20.79 -11.41
C GLY A 228 21.05 19.90 -11.36
N ALA A 229 21.57 19.61 -10.16
CA ALA A 229 22.73 18.75 -9.98
C ALA A 229 22.42 17.31 -10.42
N ASP A 230 23.48 16.54 -10.71
CA ASP A 230 23.34 15.12 -11.00
C ASP A 230 22.98 14.35 -9.72
N PRO A 231 22.18 13.27 -9.82
CA PRO A 231 21.72 12.53 -8.66
C PRO A 231 22.88 11.80 -7.99
N GLY A 232 23.08 12.07 -6.70
CA GLY A 232 24.01 11.33 -5.86
C GLY A 232 23.31 10.15 -5.23
N PHE A 233 23.78 8.93 -5.51
CA PHE A 233 23.28 7.70 -4.90
C PHE A 233 24.24 7.22 -3.81
N ARG A 234 23.68 6.88 -2.65
CA ARG A 234 24.39 6.20 -1.57
C ARG A 234 23.80 4.83 -1.37
N PHE A 235 24.64 3.80 -1.40
CA PHE A 235 24.24 2.45 -1.02
C PHE A 235 24.32 2.27 0.50
N VAL A 236 23.30 1.62 1.06
CA VAL A 236 23.25 1.17 2.46
C VAL A 236 23.00 -0.34 2.44
N PRO A 237 23.98 -1.18 2.84
CA PRO A 237 23.78 -2.63 2.87
C PRO A 237 22.77 -3.02 3.95
N LEU A 238 22.19 -4.22 3.82
CA LEU A 238 21.42 -4.84 4.91
C LEU A 238 22.30 -5.07 6.16
N PRO A 239 21.69 -5.28 7.35
CA PRO A 239 22.45 -5.65 8.55
C PRO A 239 23.35 -6.87 8.29
N GLY A 240 24.60 -6.85 8.74
CA GLY A 240 25.58 -7.91 8.45
C GLY A 240 25.25 -9.28 9.06
N GLU A 241 24.29 -9.35 9.98
CA GLU A 241 23.77 -10.60 10.54
C GLU A 241 22.68 -11.25 9.66
N CYS A 242 22.16 -10.53 8.66
CA CYS A 242 21.10 -11.04 7.81
C CYS A 242 21.67 -11.91 6.69
N PRO A 243 21.01 -13.03 6.36
CA PRO A 243 21.37 -13.83 5.18
C PRO A 243 21.34 -12.99 3.90
N THR A 244 22.33 -13.18 3.05
CA THR A 244 22.35 -12.63 1.69
C THR A 244 21.66 -13.60 0.74
N TYR A 245 20.71 -13.10 -0.04
CA TYR A 245 20.02 -13.89 -1.06
C TYR A 245 20.41 -13.39 -2.45
N ASP A 246 20.63 -14.33 -3.36
CA ASP A 246 20.97 -14.02 -4.75
C ASP A 246 19.88 -14.54 -5.69
N ARG A 247 19.08 -13.62 -6.23
CA ARG A 247 18.01 -13.91 -7.18
C ARG A 247 18.51 -14.65 -8.44
N GLY A 248 19.78 -14.48 -8.82
CA GLY A 248 20.36 -15.15 -9.99
C GLY A 248 20.70 -16.62 -9.75
N GLN A 249 20.86 -17.03 -8.49
CA GLN A 249 21.21 -18.39 -8.08
C GLN A 249 20.05 -19.17 -7.47
N MET A 250 18.96 -18.50 -7.06
CA MET A 250 17.76 -19.19 -6.61
C MET A 250 17.13 -19.97 -7.77
N ASP A 251 17.12 -21.30 -7.69
CA ASP A 251 16.30 -22.10 -8.59
C ASP A 251 14.83 -21.81 -8.29
N LYS A 252 14.15 -21.14 -9.22
CA LYS A 252 12.72 -20.84 -9.14
C LYS A 252 11.86 -22.09 -8.91
N ARG A 253 12.39 -23.30 -9.16
CA ARG A 253 11.70 -24.58 -8.97
C ARG A 253 11.82 -25.14 -7.56
N GLU A 254 12.80 -24.72 -6.75
CA GLU A 254 13.05 -25.31 -5.43
C GLU A 254 12.43 -24.51 -4.27
N CYS A 255 12.27 -23.18 -4.38
CA CYS A 255 11.44 -22.34 -3.48
C CYS A 255 11.24 -20.92 -4.06
N PRO A 256 10.02 -20.53 -4.50
CA PRO A 256 9.77 -19.26 -5.16
C PRO A 256 9.43 -18.14 -4.16
N LEU A 257 10.17 -18.01 -3.05
CA LEU A 257 9.83 -17.04 -2.02
C LEU A 257 10.21 -15.62 -2.49
N GLU A 258 9.22 -14.74 -2.59
CA GLU A 258 9.49 -13.30 -2.77
C GLU A 258 10.01 -12.71 -1.45
N ALA A 259 10.91 -11.72 -1.54
CA ALA A 259 11.57 -11.15 -0.36
C ALA A 259 10.55 -10.58 0.64
N GLU A 260 9.50 -10.00 0.08
CA GLU A 260 8.33 -9.44 0.73
C GLU A 260 7.60 -10.41 1.66
N GLU A 261 7.67 -11.73 1.41
CA GLU A 261 7.00 -12.73 2.25
C GLU A 261 7.58 -12.79 3.66
N PHE A 262 8.84 -12.37 3.84
CA PHE A 262 9.56 -12.54 5.08
C PHE A 262 10.44 -11.35 5.46
N ARG A 263 10.45 -10.27 4.66
CA ARG A 263 11.21 -9.05 4.91
C ARG A 263 10.41 -7.80 4.59
N CYS A 264 10.70 -6.73 5.31
CA CYS A 264 10.16 -5.40 5.03
C CYS A 264 11.13 -4.32 5.52
N MET A 265 11.14 -3.18 4.84
CA MET A 265 11.87 -1.98 5.24
C MET A 265 10.97 -0.76 5.07
N ALA A 266 10.93 0.09 6.09
CA ALA A 266 10.11 1.31 6.06
C ALA A 266 10.71 2.39 6.97
N CYS A 267 10.23 3.62 6.79
CA CYS A 267 10.47 4.71 7.73
C CYS A 267 9.40 4.67 8.83
N VAL A 268 9.82 4.46 10.08
CA VAL A 268 8.97 4.38 11.28
C VAL A 268 9.37 5.50 12.23
N GLY A 269 8.45 6.43 12.50
CA GLY A 269 8.74 7.57 13.39
C GLY A 269 9.98 8.38 12.97
N GLY A 270 10.26 8.48 11.67
CA GLY A 270 11.44 9.17 11.13
C GLY A 270 12.75 8.38 11.11
N SER A 271 12.76 7.15 11.63
CA SER A 271 13.91 6.24 11.58
C SER A 271 13.67 5.11 10.59
N ILE A 272 14.69 4.72 9.82
CA ILE A 272 14.56 3.59 8.89
C ILE A 272 14.70 2.30 9.70
N LYS A 273 13.68 1.43 9.61
CA LYS A 273 13.67 0.11 10.23
C LYS A 273 13.62 -0.97 9.18
N PHE A 274 14.24 -2.09 9.49
CA PHE A 274 14.23 -3.30 8.69
C PHE A 274 13.76 -4.45 9.58
N VAL A 275 12.82 -5.25 9.09
CA VAL A 275 12.36 -6.48 9.73
C VAL A 275 12.62 -7.66 8.81
N ALA A 276 13.11 -8.76 9.39
CA ALA A 276 13.31 -10.02 8.67
C ALA A 276 12.94 -11.21 9.55
N MET A 277 12.30 -12.20 8.93
CA MET A 277 12.02 -13.50 9.53
C MET A 277 13.17 -14.45 9.19
N ASP A 278 14.06 -14.67 10.15
CA ASP A 278 15.25 -15.49 9.99
C ASP A 278 14.91 -16.99 9.98
N GLY A 279 15.36 -17.70 8.95
CA GLY A 279 15.06 -19.11 8.70
C GLY A 279 13.71 -19.41 8.06
N TYR A 280 13.02 -18.39 7.53
CA TYR A 280 11.74 -18.55 6.85
C TYR A 280 11.89 -19.43 5.60
N GLY A 281 11.09 -20.50 5.49
CA GLY A 281 11.19 -21.50 4.42
C GLY A 281 12.39 -22.46 4.51
N GLU A 282 13.42 -22.11 5.29
CA GLU A 282 14.66 -22.88 5.44
C GLU A 282 14.68 -23.79 6.67
N ARG A 283 14.00 -23.36 7.75
CA ARG A 283 13.97 -24.07 9.05
C ARG A 283 12.53 -24.41 9.45
N PRO A 284 12.33 -25.39 10.35
CA PRO A 284 11.03 -25.61 10.98
C PRO A 284 10.46 -24.32 11.58
N GLY A 285 9.15 -24.09 11.43
CA GLY A 285 8.56 -22.79 11.76
C GLY A 285 8.73 -22.35 13.22
N ASN A 286 8.84 -23.30 14.17
CA ASN A 286 9.12 -23.01 15.59
C ASN A 286 10.52 -22.44 15.85
N GLU A 287 11.45 -22.60 14.91
CA GLU A 287 12.81 -22.06 14.98
C GLU A 287 12.93 -20.69 14.30
N VAL A 288 11.90 -20.25 13.57
CA VAL A 288 11.89 -18.95 12.88
C VAL A 288 11.80 -17.81 13.90
N THR A 289 12.57 -16.75 13.65
CA THR A 289 12.58 -15.54 14.49
C THR A 289 12.29 -14.30 13.67
N VAL A 290 11.42 -13.44 14.18
CA VAL A 290 11.22 -12.08 13.68
C VAL A 290 12.26 -11.19 14.35
N ASN A 291 13.10 -10.54 13.55
CA ASN A 291 14.17 -9.67 14.01
C ASN A 291 13.95 -8.27 13.43
N ILE A 292 14.15 -7.23 14.25
CA ILE A 292 14.06 -5.84 13.80
C ILE A 292 15.41 -5.14 13.98
N TRP A 293 15.77 -4.30 13.02
CA TRP A 293 16.94 -3.43 13.08
C TRP A 293 16.54 -1.99 12.82
N THR A 294 17.22 -1.06 13.48
CA THR A 294 17.07 0.37 13.25
C THR A 294 18.36 0.93 12.69
N LEU A 295 18.28 1.63 11.55
CA LEU A 295 19.42 2.27 10.90
C LEU A 295 19.80 3.55 11.64
N SER A 296 21.11 3.76 11.82
CA SER A 296 21.63 4.98 12.42
C SER A 296 21.28 6.22 11.58
N PRO A 297 21.08 7.40 12.21
CA PRO A 297 20.71 8.63 11.50
C PRO A 297 21.69 9.07 10.41
N ASP A 298 22.96 8.70 10.49
CA ASP A 298 23.99 8.98 9.48
C ASP A 298 24.04 7.92 8.35
N LEU A 299 23.11 6.95 8.38
CA LEU A 299 22.96 5.85 7.43
C LEU A 299 24.21 4.96 7.33
N CYS A 300 25.00 4.84 8.40
CA CYS A 300 26.28 4.12 8.40
C CYS A 300 26.21 2.72 9.02
N GLY A 301 25.22 2.43 9.88
CA GLY A 301 25.18 1.16 10.59
C GLY A 301 23.82 0.82 11.16
N TRP A 302 23.58 -0.48 11.30
CA TRP A 302 22.34 -1.02 11.85
C TRP A 302 22.52 -1.39 13.31
N LYS A 303 21.52 -1.05 14.13
CA LYS A 303 21.39 -1.53 15.50
C LYS A 303 20.28 -2.57 15.57
N LYS A 304 20.63 -3.79 15.97
CA LYS A 304 19.64 -4.84 16.23
C LYS A 304 18.77 -4.49 17.44
N GLY A 305 17.46 -4.62 17.26
CA GLY A 305 16.43 -4.38 18.26
C GLY A 305 15.92 -5.68 18.87
N ALA A 306 14.61 -5.75 19.09
CA ALA A 306 13.94 -6.92 19.65
C ALA A 306 14.03 -8.14 18.71
N VAL A 307 14.05 -9.32 19.32
CA VAL A 307 13.94 -10.62 18.63
C VAL A 307 12.73 -11.34 19.20
N TYR A 308 11.86 -11.83 18.33
CA TYR A 308 10.63 -12.52 18.70
C TYR A 308 10.54 -13.87 18.01
N HIS A 309 10.26 -14.95 18.74
CA HIS A 309 10.16 -16.27 18.14
C HIS A 309 8.75 -16.54 17.63
N VAL A 310 8.62 -17.16 16.45
CA VAL A 310 7.30 -17.53 15.91
C VAL A 310 6.60 -18.55 16.80
N ARG A 311 7.32 -19.46 17.46
CA ARG A 311 6.73 -20.37 18.47
C ARG A 311 6.02 -19.65 19.61
N ASP A 312 6.42 -18.43 19.93
CA ASP A 312 5.81 -17.63 21.01
C ASP A 312 4.48 -17.01 20.52
N ILE A 313 4.34 -16.76 19.20
CA ILE A 313 3.04 -16.41 18.58
C ILE A 313 2.06 -17.57 18.77
N TRP A 314 2.49 -18.78 18.42
CA TRP A 314 1.67 -19.99 18.51
C TRP A 314 1.29 -20.35 19.95
N ALA A 315 2.18 -20.08 20.90
CA ALA A 315 1.95 -20.30 22.33
C ALA A 315 1.11 -19.17 22.97
N SER A 316 0.78 -18.10 22.25
CA SER A 316 0.01 -16.99 22.80
C SER A 316 -1.43 -17.41 23.13
N GLU A 317 -1.99 -16.87 24.22
CA GLU A 317 -3.37 -17.14 24.63
C GLU A 317 -4.37 -16.87 23.50
N SER A 318 -4.17 -15.78 22.75
CA SER A 318 -5.02 -15.43 21.61
C SER A 318 -5.00 -16.50 20.51
N HIS A 319 -3.83 -17.05 20.17
CA HIS A 319 -3.69 -18.08 19.14
C HIS A 319 -4.36 -19.39 19.56
N LEU A 320 -4.10 -19.81 20.81
CA LEU A 320 -4.68 -21.03 21.39
C LEU A 320 -6.21 -20.93 21.52
N SER A 321 -6.73 -19.76 21.94
CA SER A 321 -8.16 -19.54 22.11
C SER A 321 -8.95 -19.59 20.79
N LEU A 322 -8.31 -19.22 19.68
CA LEU A 322 -8.89 -19.29 18.34
C LEU A 322 -8.72 -20.66 17.69
N GLY A 323 -7.93 -21.57 18.28
CA GLY A 323 -7.68 -22.90 17.75
C GLY A 323 -6.90 -22.89 16.42
N LEU A 324 -6.07 -21.88 16.19
CA LEU A 324 -5.33 -21.71 14.93
C LEU A 324 -4.19 -22.75 14.79
N PRO A 325 -3.87 -23.16 13.55
CA PRO A 325 -2.76 -24.06 13.29
C PRO A 325 -1.40 -23.37 13.44
N GLN A 326 -0.36 -24.17 13.64
CA GLN A 326 1.03 -23.70 13.77
C GLN A 326 1.69 -23.45 12.40
N ASN A 327 1.00 -22.74 11.53
CA ASN A 327 1.54 -22.32 10.24
C ASN A 327 2.41 -21.07 10.40
N LEU A 328 3.34 -20.87 9.47
CA LEU A 328 4.16 -19.66 9.45
C LEU A 328 3.32 -18.46 9.00
N PRO A 329 3.31 -17.35 9.77
CA PRO A 329 2.80 -16.08 9.26
C PRO A 329 3.80 -15.45 8.28
N SER A 330 3.35 -14.57 7.40
CA SER A 330 4.13 -13.98 6.31
C SER A 330 3.84 -12.48 6.14
N PHE A 331 4.50 -11.86 5.16
CA PHE A 331 4.35 -10.45 4.78
C PHE A 331 4.46 -9.47 5.94
N PRO A 332 5.63 -9.40 6.60
CA PRO A 332 5.81 -8.44 7.69
C PRO A 332 5.61 -7.01 7.21
N VAL A 333 4.83 -6.23 7.95
CA VAL A 333 4.63 -4.80 7.73
C VAL A 333 4.95 -4.07 9.01
N LEU A 334 5.88 -3.11 8.93
CA LEU A 334 6.25 -2.27 10.07
C LEU A 334 5.12 -1.27 10.38
N SER A 335 4.84 -1.05 11.66
CA SER A 335 4.00 0.09 12.08
C SER A 335 4.63 1.40 11.61
N ALA A 336 3.83 2.40 11.22
CA ALA A 336 4.38 3.69 10.77
C ALA A 336 4.85 4.58 11.94
N ASP A 337 4.26 4.42 13.14
CA ASP A 337 4.50 5.28 14.31
C ASP A 337 5.05 4.54 15.53
N GLU A 338 4.66 3.28 15.73
CA GLU A 338 5.07 2.48 16.89
C GLU A 338 6.36 1.70 16.63
N ASP A 339 7.37 1.95 17.46
CA ASP A 339 8.59 1.17 17.49
C ASP A 339 8.33 -0.29 17.90
N ASP A 340 9.02 -1.22 17.24
CA ASP A 340 9.00 -2.66 17.56
C ASP A 340 7.62 -3.33 17.45
N VAL A 341 6.68 -2.71 16.73
CA VAL A 341 5.39 -3.29 16.36
C VAL A 341 5.43 -3.73 14.90
N VAL A 342 5.15 -5.01 14.66
CA VAL A 342 5.12 -5.65 13.34
C VAL A 342 3.75 -6.27 13.12
N TYR A 343 3.16 -6.00 11.97
CA TYR A 343 1.97 -6.69 11.48
C TYR A 343 2.41 -7.87 10.61
N LEU A 344 1.84 -9.04 10.85
CA LEU A 344 2.07 -10.24 10.04
C LEU A 344 0.72 -10.74 9.52
N PHE A 345 0.73 -11.44 8.40
CA PHE A 345 -0.47 -12.00 7.78
C PHE A 345 -0.44 -13.51 7.94
N PHE A 346 -1.57 -14.07 8.34
CA PHE A 346 -1.72 -15.49 8.59
C PHE A 346 -2.92 -16.01 7.81
N VAL A 347 -2.68 -17.07 7.03
CA VAL A 347 -3.71 -17.77 6.27
C VAL A 347 -4.09 -19.05 7.01
N ASP A 348 -5.35 -19.13 7.41
CA ASP A 348 -5.95 -20.34 7.95
C ASP A 348 -6.55 -21.15 6.80
N LEU A 349 -5.93 -22.29 6.50
CA LEU A 349 -6.37 -23.24 5.49
C LEU A 349 -6.80 -24.52 6.20
N GLU A 350 -7.99 -25.01 5.84
CA GLU A 350 -8.50 -26.29 6.30
C GLU A 350 -8.29 -27.33 5.20
N VAL A 351 -7.68 -28.47 5.52
CA VAL A 351 -7.53 -29.56 4.55
C VAL A 351 -8.78 -30.41 4.60
N THR A 352 -9.50 -30.52 3.49
CA THR A 352 -10.71 -31.33 3.35
C THR A 352 -10.38 -32.82 3.38
N GLU A 353 -11.40 -33.66 3.56
CA GLU A 353 -11.24 -35.12 3.52
C GLU A 353 -10.67 -35.63 2.17
N ASP A 354 -10.90 -34.88 1.10
CA ASP A 354 -10.39 -35.16 -0.25
C ASP A 354 -8.92 -34.73 -0.45
N GLY A 355 -8.32 -34.07 0.55
CA GLY A 355 -6.94 -33.58 0.54
C GLY A 355 -6.77 -32.20 -0.08
N ASP A 356 -7.86 -31.52 -0.42
CA ASP A 356 -7.84 -30.15 -0.93
C ASP A 356 -7.71 -29.14 0.21
N ALA A 357 -6.94 -28.08 0.02
CA ALA A 357 -6.86 -26.99 0.99
C ALA A 357 -7.98 -25.97 0.71
N GLU A 358 -8.94 -25.87 1.62
CA GLU A 358 -9.99 -24.86 1.61
C GLU A 358 -9.59 -23.66 2.46
N PHE A 359 -9.81 -22.47 1.90
CA PHE A 359 -9.63 -21.22 2.63
C PHE A 359 -10.68 -21.12 3.75
N LYS A 360 -10.22 -20.92 4.98
CA LYS A 360 -11.09 -20.72 6.14
C LYS A 360 -11.20 -19.26 6.52
N ASN A 361 -10.06 -18.64 6.84
CA ASN A 361 -9.98 -17.24 7.26
C ASN A 361 -8.58 -16.67 7.07
N HIS A 362 -8.50 -15.35 7.07
CA HIS A 362 -7.25 -14.63 7.20
C HIS A 362 -7.18 -13.95 8.57
N HIS A 363 -5.97 -13.78 9.10
CA HIS A 363 -5.73 -13.00 10.29
C HIS A 363 -4.62 -11.99 10.06
N VAL A 364 -4.86 -10.75 10.47
CA VAL A 364 -3.80 -9.77 10.69
C VAL A 364 -3.31 -9.94 12.13
N LEU A 365 -2.06 -10.31 12.29
CA LEU A 365 -1.40 -10.45 13.58
C LEU A 365 -0.69 -9.15 13.90
N ARG A 366 -1.08 -8.47 14.98
CA ARG A 366 -0.27 -7.37 15.52
C ARG A 366 0.65 -7.92 16.60
N VAL A 367 1.95 -7.90 16.34
CA VAL A 367 3.01 -8.37 17.24
C VAL A 367 3.74 -7.18 17.82
N ASP A 368 3.51 -6.91 19.11
CA ASP A 368 4.32 -6.00 19.90
C ASP A 368 5.53 -6.78 20.42
N MET A 369 6.67 -6.63 19.73
CA MET A 369 7.86 -7.41 20.01
C MET A 369 8.51 -7.01 21.34
N GLN A 370 8.36 -5.75 21.76
CA GLN A 370 8.93 -5.22 22.99
C GLN A 370 8.19 -5.74 24.23
N ASN A 371 6.86 -5.70 24.21
CA ASN A 371 6.01 -6.18 25.30
C ASN A 371 5.65 -7.67 25.17
N LYS A 372 6.12 -8.33 24.11
CA LYS A 372 5.88 -9.73 23.79
C LYS A 372 4.38 -10.09 23.70
N LYS A 373 3.59 -9.17 23.17
CA LYS A 373 2.12 -9.30 23.09
C LYS A 373 1.70 -9.52 21.64
N VAL A 374 0.81 -10.49 21.44
CA VAL A 374 0.21 -10.77 20.14
C VAL A 374 -1.30 -10.53 20.23
N SER A 375 -1.87 -9.97 19.18
CA SER A 375 -3.32 -9.93 18.97
C SER A 375 -3.66 -10.36 17.55
N HIS A 376 -4.72 -11.16 17.41
CA HIS A 376 -5.18 -11.71 16.15
C HIS A 376 -6.46 -10.99 15.73
N HIS A 377 -6.49 -10.51 14.48
CA HIS A 377 -7.61 -9.75 13.94
C HIS A 377 -8.13 -10.47 12.70
N PRO A 378 -9.23 -11.24 12.83
CA PRO A 378 -9.78 -11.99 11.71
C PRO A 378 -10.21 -11.05 10.57
N LYS A 379 -10.08 -11.55 9.34
CA LYS A 379 -10.45 -10.89 8.09
C LYS A 379 -11.23 -11.86 7.23
N SER A 380 -12.27 -11.36 6.58
CA SER A 380 -13.04 -12.13 5.60
C SER A 380 -12.24 -12.38 4.31
N ALA A 381 -12.69 -13.32 3.49
CA ALA A 381 -12.12 -13.56 2.16
C ALA A 381 -12.12 -12.28 1.30
N ASP A 382 -13.20 -11.50 1.34
CA ASP A 382 -13.37 -10.27 0.54
C ASP A 382 -12.47 -9.12 1.03
N GLU A 383 -12.07 -9.17 2.30
CA GLU A 383 -11.20 -8.15 2.91
C GLU A 383 -9.72 -8.34 2.60
N MET A 384 -9.31 -9.49 2.07
CA MET A 384 -7.91 -9.80 1.81
C MET A 384 -7.68 -10.16 0.34
N PRO A 385 -6.56 -9.74 -0.27
CA PRO A 385 -6.25 -10.13 -1.64
C PRO A 385 -6.15 -11.66 -1.77
N VAL A 386 -6.78 -12.21 -2.82
CA VAL A 386 -6.83 -13.66 -3.12
C VAL A 386 -5.44 -14.25 -3.41
N GLN A 387 -4.44 -13.40 -3.67
CA GLN A 387 -3.09 -13.75 -4.07
C GLN A 387 -2.06 -13.00 -3.21
N LEU A 388 -1.87 -13.43 -1.97
CA LEU A 388 -0.73 -13.00 -1.16
C LEU A 388 0.56 -13.67 -1.69
N PHE A 389 0.96 -13.40 -2.92
CA PHE A 389 2.25 -13.79 -3.51
C PHE A 389 3.18 -12.57 -3.71
N SER A 390 2.71 -11.36 -3.38
CA SER A 390 3.50 -10.12 -3.40
C SER A 390 3.06 -9.21 -2.25
N SER A 391 3.92 -8.31 -1.74
CA SER A 391 3.54 -7.39 -0.63
C SER A 391 2.40 -6.47 -1.06
N GLU A 392 1.17 -6.84 -0.74
CA GLU A 392 -0.04 -6.09 -1.11
C GLU A 392 -0.39 -4.96 -0.14
N ILE A 393 0.43 -4.71 0.88
CA ILE A 393 0.09 -3.74 1.95
C ILE A 393 1.19 -2.70 2.11
N LEU A 394 0.78 -1.43 2.17
CA LEU A 394 1.64 -0.29 2.46
C LEU A 394 1.20 0.36 3.78
N ALA A 395 2.11 0.49 4.74
CA ALA A 395 1.92 1.38 5.88
C ALA A 395 2.17 2.84 5.43
N THR A 396 1.19 3.73 5.63
CA THR A 396 1.30 5.14 5.19
C THR A 396 0.56 6.10 6.13
N GLU A 397 1.12 7.29 6.31
CA GLU A 397 0.57 8.37 7.15
C GLU A 397 -0.53 9.20 6.47
N CYS A 398 -1.01 8.80 5.30
CA CYS A 398 -1.93 9.64 4.51
C CYS A 398 -3.23 10.00 5.24
N SER A 399 -3.68 9.16 6.18
CA SER A 399 -4.86 9.44 7.01
C SER A 399 -4.68 10.64 7.95
N ALA A 400 -3.44 10.96 8.38
CA ALA A 400 -3.17 12.14 9.21
C ALA A 400 -3.58 13.46 8.54
N TYR A 401 -3.66 13.47 7.22
CA TYR A 401 -3.82 14.68 6.42
C TYR A 401 -5.25 14.90 5.93
N LEU A 402 -6.16 13.96 6.21
CA LEU A 402 -7.55 14.03 5.76
C LEU A 402 -8.26 15.25 6.36
N GLN A 403 -8.56 16.25 5.53
CA GLN A 403 -9.44 17.33 5.95
C GLN A 403 -10.85 16.79 6.18
N GLY A 404 -11.36 16.95 7.41
CA GLY A 404 -12.73 16.55 7.73
C GLY A 404 -12.95 15.04 7.81
N TRP A 405 -11.94 14.23 8.14
CA TRP A 405 -12.15 12.78 8.38
C TRP A 405 -13.29 12.48 9.36
N GLY A 406 -13.45 13.33 10.39
CA GLY A 406 -14.60 13.25 11.29
C GLY A 406 -15.96 13.63 10.67
N ALA A 407 -15.97 14.44 9.61
CA ALA A 407 -17.16 14.76 8.83
C ALA A 407 -17.46 13.66 7.79
N ASN A 408 -16.44 13.02 7.21
CA ASN A 408 -16.61 11.90 6.27
C ASN A 408 -17.06 10.62 6.99
N TYR A 409 -16.43 10.26 8.12
CA TYR A 409 -16.90 9.17 8.98
C TYR A 409 -18.33 9.45 9.46
N GLY A 410 -18.64 10.70 9.87
CA GLY A 410 -19.99 11.11 10.24
C GLY A 410 -20.98 11.11 9.07
N SER A 411 -20.54 11.34 7.84
CA SER A 411 -21.36 11.28 6.63
C SER A 411 -21.69 9.82 6.26
N GLU A 412 -20.70 8.93 6.24
CA GLU A 412 -20.89 7.52 5.91
C GLU A 412 -21.69 6.79 6.99
N ALA A 413 -21.38 7.00 8.28
CA ALA A 413 -22.18 6.46 9.38
C ALA A 413 -23.63 6.97 9.32
N LYS A 414 -23.84 8.23 8.89
CA LYS A 414 -25.18 8.78 8.67
C LYS A 414 -25.88 8.14 7.47
N LYS A 415 -25.20 7.92 6.34
CA LYS A 415 -25.77 7.26 5.15
C LYS A 415 -26.16 5.81 5.46
N GLU A 416 -25.27 5.06 6.11
CA GLU A 416 -25.54 3.67 6.50
C GLU A 416 -26.70 3.59 7.50
N ARG A 417 -26.73 4.48 8.50
CA ARG A 417 -27.88 4.57 9.42
C ARG A 417 -29.18 4.91 8.68
N THR A 418 -29.15 5.83 7.72
CA THR A 418 -30.34 6.15 6.90
C THR A 418 -30.82 4.91 6.16
N ARG A 419 -29.93 4.16 5.52
CA ARG A 419 -30.27 2.92 4.80
C ARG A 419 -30.86 1.85 5.72
N LEU A 420 -30.28 1.63 6.90
CA LEU A 420 -30.78 0.66 7.88
C LEU A 420 -32.16 1.06 8.41
N VAL A 421 -32.38 2.36 8.68
CA VAL A 421 -33.67 2.89 9.15
C VAL A 421 -34.75 2.78 8.06
N GLU A 422 -34.41 3.02 6.80
CA GLU A 422 -35.31 2.81 5.66
C GLU A 422 -35.74 1.34 5.54
N ALA A 423 -34.80 0.40 5.70
CA ALA A 423 -35.11 -1.03 5.70
C ALA A 423 -36.01 -1.47 6.87
N ILE A 424 -35.80 -0.92 8.06
CA ILE A 424 -36.67 -1.16 9.22
C ILE A 424 -38.07 -0.60 8.95
N THR A 425 -38.17 0.62 8.40
CA THR A 425 -39.45 1.26 8.08
C THR A 425 -40.26 0.42 7.09
N ALA A 426 -39.61 -0.13 6.06
CA ALA A 426 -40.27 -1.02 5.10
C ALA A 426 -40.80 -2.32 5.75
N LEU A 427 -40.06 -2.87 6.73
CA LEU A 427 -40.52 -4.04 7.49
C LEU A 427 -41.68 -3.71 8.43
N ASP A 428 -41.66 -2.54 9.06
CA ASP A 428 -42.76 -2.09 9.93
C ASP A 428 -44.05 -1.84 9.10
N GLU A 429 -43.95 -1.27 7.89
CA GLU A 429 -45.09 -1.14 6.97
C GLU A 429 -45.67 -2.51 6.54
N LEU A 430 -44.79 -3.50 6.33
CA LEU A 430 -45.21 -4.88 6.05
C LEU A 430 -45.93 -5.50 7.26
N ALA A 431 -45.47 -5.23 8.48
CA ALA A 431 -46.10 -5.69 9.72
C ALA A 431 -47.52 -5.16 9.90
N ASP A 432 -47.75 -3.90 9.52
CA ASP A 432 -49.06 -3.24 9.59
C ASP A 432 -50.05 -3.80 8.55
N SER A 433 -49.54 -4.27 7.41
CA SER A 433 -50.36 -4.81 6.32
C SER A 433 -50.67 -6.31 6.47
N ARG A 434 -49.76 -7.08 7.09
CA ARG A 434 -49.95 -8.53 7.30
C ARG A 434 -49.18 -9.08 8.49
N PRO A 435 -49.60 -10.25 9.02
CA PRO A 435 -48.77 -11.00 9.95
C PRO A 435 -47.41 -11.36 9.34
N MET A 436 -46.33 -11.03 10.06
CA MET A 436 -44.97 -11.40 9.70
C MET A 436 -44.59 -12.76 10.26
N VAL A 437 -43.74 -13.50 9.55
CA VAL A 437 -43.17 -14.76 10.03
C VAL A 437 -41.95 -14.51 10.92
N GLU A 438 -41.57 -15.51 11.72
CA GLU A 438 -40.49 -15.41 12.71
C GLU A 438 -39.14 -14.97 12.12
N SER A 439 -38.82 -15.41 10.89
CA SER A 439 -37.60 -14.99 10.19
C SER A 439 -37.60 -13.50 9.80
N GLU A 440 -38.77 -12.92 9.50
CA GLU A 440 -38.90 -11.50 9.16
C GLU A 440 -38.74 -10.64 10.41
N TRP A 441 -39.28 -11.09 11.55
CA TRP A 441 -39.02 -10.46 12.85
C TRP A 441 -37.55 -10.54 13.25
N ALA A 442 -36.90 -11.69 13.04
CA ALA A 442 -35.47 -11.85 13.32
C ALA A 442 -34.60 -10.88 12.49
N LEU A 443 -34.93 -10.69 11.20
CA LEU A 443 -34.26 -9.72 10.34
C LEU A 443 -34.46 -8.29 10.85
N ARG A 444 -35.68 -7.91 11.21
CA ARG A 444 -36.01 -6.58 11.74
C ARG A 444 -35.21 -6.26 13.02
N TYR A 445 -35.16 -7.19 13.97
CA TYR A 445 -34.36 -7.02 15.19
C TYR A 445 -32.85 -7.00 14.92
N SER A 446 -32.37 -7.76 13.92
CA SER A 446 -30.96 -7.70 13.48
C SER A 446 -30.59 -6.32 12.95
N LEU A 447 -31.45 -5.72 12.10
CA LEU A 447 -31.24 -4.37 11.57
C LEU A 447 -31.29 -3.31 12.69
N GLU A 448 -32.22 -3.44 13.64
CA GLU A 448 -32.31 -2.55 14.81
C GLU A 448 -31.04 -2.61 15.67
N ASN A 449 -30.48 -3.81 15.88
CA ASN A 449 -29.21 -3.99 16.56
C ASN A 449 -28.03 -3.36 15.80
N GLN A 450 -28.03 -3.42 14.46
CA GLN A 450 -27.03 -2.74 13.64
C GLN A 450 -27.12 -1.22 13.76
N VAL A 451 -28.34 -0.64 13.77
CA VAL A 451 -28.53 0.80 14.02
C VAL A 451 -27.98 1.22 15.39
N LEU A 452 -28.28 0.44 16.43
CA LEU A 452 -27.77 0.70 17.78
C LEU A 452 -26.25 0.58 17.89
N ALA A 453 -25.65 -0.38 17.17
CA ALA A 453 -24.20 -0.53 17.10
C ALA A 453 -23.55 0.70 16.45
N THR A 454 -24.10 1.17 15.33
CA THR A 454 -23.63 2.39 14.64
C THR A 454 -23.74 3.63 15.53
N LEU A 455 -24.85 3.80 16.26
CA LEU A 455 -25.04 4.92 17.18
C LEU A 455 -24.08 4.87 18.38
N ARG A 456 -23.81 3.69 18.95
CA ARG A 456 -22.81 3.55 20.03
C ARG A 456 -21.40 3.87 19.54
N ALA A 457 -21.04 3.43 18.34
CA ALA A 457 -19.76 3.76 17.73
C ALA A 457 -19.61 5.29 17.54
N GLU A 458 -20.67 5.98 17.08
CA GLU A 458 -20.70 7.44 16.96
C GLU A 458 -20.62 8.15 18.33
N GLU A 459 -21.36 7.70 19.35
CA GLU A 459 -21.34 8.31 20.68
C GLU A 459 -19.97 8.17 21.35
N GLU A 460 -19.37 6.97 21.28
CA GLU A 460 -18.02 6.75 21.76
C GLU A 460 -16.98 7.59 21.01
N TYR A 461 -17.16 7.77 19.71
CA TYR A 461 -16.33 8.65 18.89
C TYR A 461 -16.40 10.11 19.36
N TRP A 462 -17.60 10.67 19.57
CA TRP A 462 -17.77 12.06 20.01
C TRP A 462 -17.32 12.29 21.46
N ARG A 463 -17.58 11.33 22.36
CA ARG A 463 -17.18 11.39 23.76
C ARG A 463 -15.65 11.45 23.92
N ARG A 464 -14.91 10.72 23.09
CA ARG A 464 -13.43 10.73 23.09
C ARG A 464 -12.85 12.04 22.53
N ARG A 465 -13.57 12.75 21.65
CA ARG A 465 -13.13 14.05 21.10
C ARG A 465 -13.46 15.23 22.02
N GLY A 466 -14.59 15.19 22.71
CA GLY A 466 -15.04 16.25 23.63
C GLY A 466 -14.33 16.28 24.99
N GLY A 467 -13.52 15.28 25.32
CA GLY A 467 -12.78 15.20 26.58
C GLY A 467 -11.43 15.94 26.63
N ALA A 468 -11.00 16.56 25.53
CA ALA A 468 -9.74 17.32 25.45
C ALA A 468 -9.93 18.83 25.73
N GLY A 469 -10.86 19.18 26.61
CA GLY A 469 -11.13 20.57 26.97
C GLY A 469 -11.99 20.71 28.20
N VAL A 470 -11.43 20.36 29.38
CA VAL A 470 -11.35 21.18 30.61
C VAL A 470 -10.19 20.64 31.44
#